data_AF-A0A920KHC2-F1
#
_entry.id   AF-A0A920KHC2-F1
#
_cell.length_a   1.000
_cell.length_b   1.000
_cell.length_c   1.000
_cell.angle_alpha   90.00
_cell.angle_beta   90.00
_cell.angle_gamma   90.00
#
_symmetry.space_group_name_H-M   'P 1'
#
loop_
_entity.id
_entity.type
_entity.pdbx_description
1 polymer ?
#
loop_
_entity_poly.entity_id
_entity_poly.type
_entity_poly.pdbx_seq_one_letter_code
_entity_poly.pdbx_strand_id
1 'polypeptide(L)'
;MEGHGFYWLQYYCSHLLSGKVDGKVIPKIDAVSKTCFRVDALHGFAHPAIEAGFRHLIPAAREHGISVMTVYNSYNAATLGFHTGYLARAGLLAFGATNVAPVVAPPAGNIPVIGTNPISFAVPAPEGEVAFLVDQSTTEVSWTTLKRAVEQGESIPFGWALDAEGKPTNDPEQGLTGSMVPAGGVKGFNIGLLVEVLCSALTGAKLGTQQGSFIEEDGQPIDNGQFFLAIEPQMQSGGTFDETISELVASITEQDGTRLPNARRQENRQRLMREEIPIEKELFETLRAFA
;
A
#
# COMPACT_ATOMS: atom_id res chain seq x y z
N MET A 1 0.50 16.85 3.77
CA MET A 1 0.13 15.65 2.99
C MET A 1 0.18 14.45 3.90
N GLU A 2 -0.96 13.80 4.14
CA GLU A 2 -1.07 12.72 5.13
C GLU A 2 -0.62 11.36 4.56
N GLY A 3 0.01 10.53 5.38
CA GLY A 3 0.32 9.12 5.09
C GLY A 3 1.69 8.90 4.44
N HIS A 4 1.76 8.88 3.11
CA HIS A 4 2.91 8.37 2.33
C HIS A 4 3.60 9.44 1.46
N GLY A 5 3.62 10.69 1.91
CA GLY A 5 4.21 11.84 1.18
C GLY A 5 5.64 12.17 1.62
N PHE A 6 6.00 13.47 1.59
CA PHE A 6 7.34 13.96 1.96
C PHE A 6 7.84 13.51 3.33
N TYR A 7 6.96 13.19 4.28
CA TYR A 7 7.35 12.65 5.59
C TYR A 7 8.22 11.40 5.49
N TRP A 8 8.00 10.55 4.48
CA TRP A 8 8.80 9.34 4.29
C TRP A 8 10.09 9.56 3.50
N LEU A 9 10.24 10.71 2.83
CA LEU A 9 11.42 11.00 2.01
C LEU A 9 12.71 11.05 2.83
N GLN A 10 12.66 11.55 4.06
CA GLN A 10 13.81 11.54 4.96
C GLN A 10 14.29 10.11 5.26
N TYR A 11 13.37 9.16 5.46
CA TYR A 11 13.70 7.75 5.70
C TYR A 11 14.26 7.10 4.43
N TYR A 12 13.70 7.39 3.26
CA TYR A 12 14.29 6.91 1.99
C TYR A 12 15.73 7.39 1.81
N CYS A 13 15.98 8.69 2.04
CA CYS A 13 17.33 9.26 1.93
C CYS A 13 18.30 8.64 2.94
N SER A 14 17.88 8.55 4.21
CA SER A 14 18.71 7.95 5.26
C SER A 14 19.02 6.48 4.98
N HIS A 15 18.03 5.70 4.55
CA HIS A 15 18.22 4.27 4.24
C HIS A 15 19.07 4.02 3.00
N LEU A 16 19.10 4.96 2.04
CA LEU A 16 20.08 4.93 0.96
C LEU A 16 21.51 5.15 1.48
N LEU A 17 21.69 6.08 2.42
CA LEU A 17 23.01 6.38 3.00
C LEU A 17 23.52 5.24 3.90
N SER A 18 22.63 4.60 4.66
CA SER A 18 23.00 3.46 5.53
C SER A 18 23.19 2.14 4.78
N GLY A 19 22.85 2.08 3.49
CA GLY A 19 22.91 0.86 2.69
C GLY A 19 21.75 -0.12 2.91
N LYS A 20 20.72 0.30 3.65
CA LYS A 20 19.50 -0.45 3.92
C LYS A 20 18.66 -0.73 2.68
N VAL A 21 18.76 0.13 1.67
CA VAL A 21 18.20 -0.08 0.33
C VAL A 21 19.24 0.27 -0.73
N ASP A 22 19.37 -0.58 -1.75
CA ASP A 22 20.24 -0.28 -2.88
C ASP A 22 19.45 0.43 -3.99
N GLY A 23 19.75 1.72 -4.20
CA GLY A 23 19.13 2.53 -5.24
C GLY A 23 19.62 2.26 -6.67
N LYS A 24 20.59 1.36 -6.87
CA LYS A 24 21.26 1.09 -8.15
C LYS A 24 20.95 -0.30 -8.72
N VAL A 25 20.28 -1.16 -7.97
CA VAL A 25 19.94 -2.51 -8.46
C VAL A 25 18.99 -2.45 -9.64
N ILE A 26 19.18 -3.40 -10.55
CA ILE A 26 18.25 -3.66 -11.64
C ILE A 26 17.45 -4.90 -11.25
N PRO A 27 16.13 -4.80 -11.06
CA PRO A 27 15.29 -5.93 -10.68
C PRO A 27 15.41 -7.09 -11.67
N LYS A 28 15.32 -8.33 -11.18
CA LYS A 28 15.30 -9.52 -12.02
C LYS A 28 13.88 -10.03 -12.16
N ILE A 29 13.47 -10.26 -13.41
CA ILE A 29 12.15 -10.78 -13.74
C ILE A 29 12.29 -12.24 -14.17
N ASP A 30 11.49 -13.09 -13.54
CA ASP A 30 11.32 -14.49 -13.91
C ASP A 30 9.90 -14.72 -14.41
N ALA A 31 9.78 -15.19 -15.66
CA ALA A 31 8.51 -15.53 -16.29
C ALA A 31 8.19 -17.00 -15.98
N VAL A 32 7.43 -17.22 -14.91
CA VAL A 32 7.04 -18.56 -14.46
C VAL A 32 6.07 -19.22 -15.43
N SER A 33 5.20 -18.43 -16.05
CA SER A 33 4.30 -18.86 -17.12
C SER A 33 3.98 -17.68 -18.04
N LYS A 34 3.08 -17.86 -19.00
CA LYS A 34 2.58 -16.77 -19.83
C LYS A 34 1.81 -15.70 -19.05
N THR A 35 1.31 -16.03 -17.85
CA THR A 35 0.46 -15.15 -17.03
C THR A 35 0.99 -14.94 -15.61
N CYS A 36 2.11 -15.56 -15.23
CA CYS A 36 2.68 -15.46 -13.89
C CYS A 36 4.12 -14.97 -13.95
N PHE A 37 4.41 -13.88 -13.23
CA PHE A 37 5.74 -13.28 -13.17
C PHE A 37 6.21 -13.13 -11.72
N ARG A 38 7.50 -13.37 -11.48
CA ARG A 38 8.15 -13.10 -10.20
C ARG A 38 9.23 -12.05 -10.41
N VAL A 39 9.30 -11.07 -9.51
CA VAL A 39 10.28 -9.99 -9.58
C VAL A 39 11.11 -9.97 -8.30
N ASP A 40 12.40 -10.23 -8.43
CA ASP A 40 13.37 -10.00 -7.36
C ASP A 40 13.79 -8.54 -7.38
N ALA A 41 13.45 -7.79 -6.34
CA ALA A 41 13.89 -6.41 -6.19
C ALA A 41 15.34 -6.29 -5.71
N LEU A 42 16.00 -7.41 -5.34
CA LEU A 42 17.41 -7.46 -4.92
C LEU A 42 17.76 -6.47 -3.80
N HIS A 43 16.88 -6.34 -2.82
CA HIS A 43 16.99 -5.38 -1.70
C HIS A 43 16.97 -3.91 -2.14
N GLY A 44 16.45 -3.64 -3.34
CA GLY A 44 16.21 -2.31 -3.86
C GLY A 44 14.78 -1.80 -3.62
N PHE A 45 14.48 -0.67 -4.23
CA PHE A 45 13.14 -0.08 -4.17
C PHE A 45 12.09 -0.95 -4.88
N ALA A 46 10.88 -1.03 -4.30
CA ALA A 46 9.77 -1.71 -4.94
C ALA A 46 9.33 -1.01 -6.24
N HIS A 47 9.42 0.33 -6.34
CA HIS A 47 8.88 1.07 -7.48
C HIS A 47 9.50 0.66 -8.83
N PRO A 48 10.84 0.63 -9.00
CA PRO A 48 11.44 0.13 -10.24
C PRO A 48 11.14 -1.36 -10.50
N ALA A 49 11.05 -2.19 -9.45
CA ALA A 49 10.72 -3.61 -9.57
C ALA A 49 9.29 -3.82 -10.09
N ILE A 50 8.32 -3.11 -9.52
CA ILE A 50 6.93 -3.11 -9.94
C ILE A 50 6.81 -2.60 -11.38
N GLU A 51 7.45 -1.49 -11.71
CA GLU A 51 7.42 -0.94 -13.07
C GLU A 51 8.00 -1.93 -14.09
N ALA A 52 9.14 -2.54 -13.79
CA ALA A 52 9.77 -3.52 -14.67
C ALA A 52 8.87 -4.75 -14.88
N GLY A 53 8.25 -5.26 -13.82
CA GLY A 53 7.32 -6.38 -13.92
C GLY A 53 5.99 -6.03 -14.62
N PHE A 54 5.49 -4.80 -14.47
CA PHE A 54 4.28 -4.33 -15.15
C PHE A 54 4.42 -4.34 -16.68
N ARG A 55 5.63 -4.16 -17.21
CA ARG A 55 5.92 -4.32 -18.65
C ARG A 55 5.61 -5.73 -19.18
N HIS A 56 5.53 -6.74 -18.29
CA HIS A 56 5.14 -8.11 -18.61
C HIS A 56 3.70 -8.44 -18.19
N LEU A 57 3.30 -7.99 -16.99
CA LEU A 57 1.97 -8.23 -16.42
C LEU A 57 0.85 -7.69 -17.33
N ILE A 58 0.99 -6.44 -17.81
CA ILE A 58 -0.05 -5.76 -18.60
C ILE A 58 -0.32 -6.47 -19.94
N PRO A 59 0.69 -6.73 -20.80
CA PRO A 59 0.43 -7.42 -22.05
C PRO A 59 -0.13 -8.84 -21.82
N ALA A 60 0.38 -9.57 -20.83
CA ALA A 60 -0.13 -10.90 -20.49
C ALA A 60 -1.60 -10.89 -20.06
N ALA A 61 -2.01 -9.93 -19.22
CA ALA A 61 -3.40 -9.80 -18.78
C ALA A 61 -4.33 -9.48 -19.97
N ARG A 62 -3.91 -8.59 -20.87
CA ARG A 62 -4.69 -8.27 -22.09
C ARG A 62 -4.81 -9.46 -23.04
N GLU A 63 -3.73 -10.22 -23.22
CA GLU A 63 -3.71 -11.37 -24.13
C GLU A 63 -4.49 -12.57 -23.56
N HIS A 64 -4.37 -12.82 -22.26
CA HIS A 64 -4.84 -14.05 -21.63
C HIS A 64 -6.01 -13.87 -20.65
N GLY A 65 -6.54 -12.66 -20.51
CA GLY A 65 -7.66 -12.35 -19.62
C GLY A 65 -7.26 -12.04 -18.19
N ILE A 66 -6.13 -12.56 -17.72
CA ILE A 66 -5.65 -12.44 -16.33
C ILE A 66 -4.14 -12.63 -16.26
N SER A 67 -3.49 -11.90 -15.35
CA SER A 67 -2.08 -12.11 -15.02
C SER A 67 -1.79 -11.77 -13.56
N VAL A 68 -0.82 -12.46 -12.98
CA VAL A 68 -0.35 -12.28 -11.60
C VAL A 68 1.13 -11.96 -11.61
N MET A 69 1.53 -11.03 -10.75
CA MET A 69 2.92 -10.68 -10.50
C MET A 69 3.20 -10.60 -9.01
N THR A 70 4.31 -11.20 -8.58
CA THR A 70 4.82 -11.06 -7.21
C THR A 70 6.16 -10.33 -7.22
N VAL A 71 6.39 -9.53 -6.18
CA VAL A 71 7.67 -8.85 -5.93
C VAL A 71 8.18 -9.27 -4.56
N TYR A 72 9.47 -9.56 -4.45
CA TYR A 72 10.11 -9.99 -3.20
C TYR A 72 11.50 -9.35 -3.03
N ASN A 73 12.06 -9.48 -1.82
CA ASN A 73 13.30 -8.79 -1.40
C ASN A 73 13.23 -7.27 -1.66
N SER A 74 12.07 -6.66 -1.42
CA SER A 74 11.84 -5.27 -1.80
C SER A 74 11.81 -4.33 -0.59
N TYR A 75 12.00 -3.05 -0.86
CA TYR A 75 11.57 -1.99 0.03
C TYR A 75 10.03 -1.77 -0.03
N ASN A 76 9.48 -0.79 0.69
CA ASN A 76 8.04 -0.49 0.62
C ASN A 76 7.60 0.08 -0.75
N ALA A 77 6.32 -0.14 -1.07
CA ALA A 77 5.66 0.32 -2.32
C ALA A 77 4.95 1.67 -2.19
N ALA A 78 5.18 2.41 -1.10
CA ALA A 78 4.51 3.65 -0.72
C ALA A 78 2.98 3.53 -0.79
N THR A 79 2.35 4.22 -1.74
CA THR A 79 0.89 4.20 -1.93
C THR A 79 0.52 3.09 -2.90
N LEU A 80 -0.11 2.00 -2.43
CA LEU A 80 -0.53 0.89 -3.30
C LEU A 80 -1.48 1.34 -4.42
N GLY A 81 -2.35 2.31 -4.13
CA GLY A 81 -3.28 2.92 -5.07
C GLY A 81 -2.60 3.58 -6.28
N PHE A 82 -1.33 4.00 -6.15
CA PHE A 82 -0.58 4.51 -7.30
C PHE A 82 -0.38 3.40 -8.36
N HIS A 83 -0.01 2.21 -7.91
CA HIS A 83 0.31 1.05 -8.76
C HIS A 83 -0.95 0.40 -9.33
N THR A 84 -1.97 0.15 -8.51
CA THR A 84 -3.25 -0.39 -9.00
C THR A 84 -3.95 0.60 -9.93
N GLY A 85 -3.89 1.90 -9.61
CA GLY A 85 -4.39 2.95 -10.50
C GLY A 85 -3.64 3.02 -11.83
N TYR A 86 -2.35 2.68 -11.88
CA TYR A 86 -1.59 2.57 -13.13
C TYR A 86 -2.13 1.44 -14.01
N LEU A 87 -2.42 0.27 -13.41
CA LEU A 87 -3.03 -0.86 -14.12
C LEU A 87 -4.46 -0.53 -14.60
N ALA A 88 -5.26 0.16 -13.78
CA ALA A 88 -6.61 0.60 -14.17
C ALA A 88 -6.59 1.59 -15.35
N ARG A 89 -5.65 2.54 -15.38
CA ARG A 89 -5.47 3.42 -16.56
C ARG A 89 -5.02 2.66 -17.81
N ALA A 90 -4.46 1.46 -17.66
CA ALA A 90 -4.17 0.55 -18.77
C ALA A 90 -5.40 -0.30 -19.17
N GLY A 91 -6.60 -0.03 -18.63
CA GLY A 91 -7.84 -0.74 -18.94
C GLY A 91 -8.06 -2.04 -18.14
N LEU A 92 -7.23 -2.31 -17.12
CA LEU A 92 -7.25 -3.57 -16.38
C LEU A 92 -7.87 -3.41 -15.00
N LEU A 93 -8.78 -4.31 -14.61
CA LEU A 93 -9.22 -4.41 -13.22
C LEU A 93 -8.03 -4.90 -12.38
N ALA A 94 -7.67 -4.12 -11.37
CA ALA A 94 -6.42 -4.32 -10.64
C ALA A 94 -6.66 -4.58 -9.16
N PHE A 95 -5.92 -5.52 -8.60
CA PHE A 95 -5.80 -5.74 -7.16
C PHE A 95 -4.32 -5.76 -6.77
N GLY A 96 -3.99 -5.17 -5.63
CA GLY A 96 -2.64 -5.10 -5.10
C GLY A 96 -2.60 -5.20 -3.57
N ALA A 97 -1.52 -5.78 -3.05
CA ALA A 97 -1.27 -5.92 -1.62
C ALA A 97 0.23 -5.81 -1.30
N THR A 98 0.56 -5.42 -0.07
CA THR A 98 1.94 -5.48 0.47
C THR A 98 1.87 -5.80 1.96
N ASN A 99 2.81 -6.58 2.47
CA ASN A 99 3.00 -6.73 3.92
C ASN A 99 4.03 -5.72 4.45
N VAL A 100 4.04 -5.55 5.77
CA VAL A 100 4.96 -4.67 6.51
C VAL A 100 5.21 -5.26 7.90
N ALA A 101 6.24 -4.76 8.59
CA ALA A 101 6.60 -5.15 9.94
C ALA A 101 5.39 -5.10 10.91
N PRO A 102 5.33 -6.00 11.90
CA PRO A 102 4.11 -6.28 12.64
C PRO A 102 3.75 -5.16 13.60
N VAL A 103 2.48 -4.75 13.56
CA VAL A 103 1.89 -3.77 14.49
C VAL A 103 0.49 -4.17 14.96
N VAL A 104 -0.03 -5.32 14.50
CA VAL A 104 -1.36 -5.82 14.82
C VAL A 104 -1.27 -7.22 15.43
N ALA A 105 -1.80 -7.36 16.63
CA ALA A 105 -1.96 -8.63 17.32
C ALA A 105 -3.21 -9.39 16.82
N PRO A 106 -3.23 -10.72 16.91
CA PRO A 106 -4.44 -11.49 16.60
C PRO A 106 -5.56 -11.16 17.60
N PRO A 107 -6.83 -11.34 17.22
CA PRO A 107 -7.94 -11.25 18.16
C PRO A 107 -7.69 -12.09 19.41
N ALA A 108 -7.89 -11.49 20.59
CA ALA A 108 -7.59 -12.06 21.91
C ALA A 108 -6.10 -12.31 22.23
N GLY A 109 -5.18 -11.91 21.36
CA GLY A 109 -3.74 -11.83 21.65
C GLY A 109 -3.27 -10.38 21.86
N ASN A 110 -2.04 -10.23 22.32
CA ASN A 110 -1.39 -8.93 22.58
C ASN A 110 0.00 -8.80 21.94
N ILE A 111 0.47 -9.83 21.22
CA ILE A 111 1.74 -9.80 20.50
C ILE A 111 1.46 -9.55 19.02
N PRO A 112 1.96 -8.44 18.43
CA PRO A 112 1.84 -8.19 17.00
C PRO A 112 2.43 -9.30 16.13
N VAL A 113 1.69 -9.71 15.10
CA VAL A 113 2.11 -10.77 14.16
C VAL A 113 1.97 -10.39 12.69
N ILE A 114 1.13 -9.40 12.38
CA ILE A 114 0.98 -8.85 11.02
C ILE A 114 1.09 -7.33 11.06
N GLY A 115 1.49 -6.73 9.94
CA GLY A 115 1.58 -5.29 9.80
C GLY A 115 0.23 -4.61 9.55
N THR A 116 0.28 -3.34 9.14
CA THR A 116 -0.90 -2.61 8.63
C THR A 116 -1.42 -3.18 7.30
N ASN A 117 -0.60 -4.01 6.64
CA ASN A 117 -0.95 -4.94 5.56
C ASN A 117 -2.04 -4.46 4.61
N PRO A 118 -1.83 -3.33 3.90
CA PRO A 118 -2.88 -2.73 3.09
C PRO A 118 -3.26 -3.55 1.87
N ILE A 119 -4.49 -3.34 1.41
CA ILE A 119 -4.98 -3.77 0.09
C ILE A 119 -5.36 -2.55 -0.74
N SER A 120 -5.23 -2.69 -2.05
CA SER A 120 -5.76 -1.75 -3.01
C SER A 120 -6.43 -2.48 -4.16
N PHE A 121 -7.50 -1.90 -4.69
CA PHE A 121 -8.03 -2.27 -5.99
C PHE A 121 -8.46 -1.03 -6.76
N ALA A 122 -8.36 -1.10 -8.08
CA ALA A 122 -8.70 0.00 -8.97
C ALA A 122 -9.53 -0.52 -10.15
N VAL A 123 -10.62 0.18 -10.43
CA VAL A 123 -11.58 -0.19 -11.47
C VAL A 123 -11.35 0.69 -12.69
N PRO A 124 -11.05 0.12 -13.87
CA PRO A 124 -10.85 0.89 -15.09
C PRO A 124 -12.17 1.52 -15.55
N ALA A 125 -12.06 2.63 -16.28
CA ALA A 125 -13.13 3.25 -17.04
C ALA A 125 -12.64 3.49 -18.49
N PRO A 126 -13.56 3.79 -19.43
CA PRO A 126 -13.19 4.15 -20.80
C PRO A 126 -12.15 5.28 -20.86
N GLU A 127 -11.45 5.35 -22.00
CA GLU A 127 -10.47 6.42 -22.29
C GLU A 127 -9.27 6.50 -21.34
N GLY A 128 -8.98 5.41 -20.62
CA GLY A 128 -7.84 5.34 -19.70
C GLY A 128 -8.10 6.04 -18.36
N GLU A 129 -9.36 6.28 -18.01
CA GLU A 129 -9.78 6.79 -16.72
C GLU A 129 -9.91 5.68 -15.67
N VAL A 130 -10.12 6.08 -14.41
CA VAL A 130 -10.34 5.16 -13.27
C VAL A 130 -11.68 5.48 -12.66
N ALA A 131 -12.64 4.55 -12.75
CA ALA A 131 -13.99 4.72 -12.23
C ALA A 131 -13.98 4.99 -10.72
N PHE A 132 -13.30 4.13 -9.96
CA PHE A 132 -13.01 4.34 -8.55
C PHE A 132 -11.81 3.50 -8.12
N LEU A 133 -11.20 3.90 -7.01
CA LEU A 133 -10.03 3.26 -6.46
C LEU A 133 -10.14 3.16 -4.95
N VAL A 134 -9.90 1.97 -4.41
CA VAL A 134 -9.76 1.75 -2.98
C VAL A 134 -8.29 1.48 -2.68
N ASP A 135 -7.78 2.16 -1.67
CA ASP A 135 -6.43 1.95 -1.13
C ASP A 135 -6.50 2.22 0.37
N GLN A 136 -6.42 1.15 1.14
CA GLN A 136 -6.72 1.16 2.57
C GLN A 136 -5.83 0.20 3.36
N SER A 137 -5.49 0.62 4.57
CA SER A 137 -4.91 -0.23 5.60
C SER A 137 -5.92 -1.27 6.09
N THR A 138 -5.43 -2.37 6.67
CA THR A 138 -6.28 -3.30 7.44
C THR A 138 -6.45 -2.89 8.89
N THR A 139 -5.82 -1.79 9.31
CA THR A 139 -5.97 -1.15 10.63
C THR A 139 -6.97 -0.02 10.60
N GLU A 140 -7.59 0.25 11.76
CA GLU A 140 -8.57 1.34 11.94
C GLU A 140 -7.98 2.72 11.62
N VAL A 141 -6.70 2.90 11.93
CA VAL A 141 -5.94 4.11 11.65
C VAL A 141 -4.59 3.77 11.03
N SER A 142 -3.99 4.69 10.27
CA SER A 142 -2.65 4.49 9.73
C SER A 142 -1.58 4.57 10.83
N TRP A 143 -0.50 3.80 10.69
CA TRP A 143 0.64 3.87 11.61
C TRP A 143 1.23 5.28 11.69
N THR A 144 1.32 5.98 10.56
CA THR A 144 1.83 7.37 10.50
C THR A 144 0.93 8.33 11.28
N THR A 145 -0.39 8.17 11.25
CA THR A 145 -1.30 9.00 12.05
C THR A 145 -1.07 8.76 13.55
N LEU A 146 -0.90 7.51 13.97
CA LEU A 146 -0.60 7.17 15.36
C LEU A 146 0.76 7.73 15.79
N LYS A 147 1.79 7.62 14.93
CA LYS A 147 3.12 8.19 15.17
C LYS A 147 3.10 9.72 15.30
N ARG A 148 2.33 10.41 14.46
CA ARG A 148 2.16 11.87 14.55
C ARG A 148 1.48 12.30 15.85
N ALA A 149 0.49 11.54 16.33
CA ALA A 149 -0.13 11.82 17.63
C ALA A 149 0.89 11.76 18.78
N VAL A 150 1.84 10.80 18.75
CA VAL A 150 2.99 10.80 19.68
C VAL A 150 3.84 12.05 19.53
N GLU A 151 4.26 12.38 18.31
CA GLU A 151 5.11 13.55 18.04
C GLU A 151 4.46 14.88 18.47
N GLN A 152 3.13 14.96 18.43
CA GLN A 152 2.33 16.13 18.81
C GLN A 152 1.92 16.12 20.29
N GLY A 153 2.15 15.02 21.01
CA GLY A 153 1.67 14.85 22.39
C GLY A 153 0.14 14.85 22.51
N GLU A 154 -0.57 14.43 21.46
CA GLU A 154 -2.04 14.40 21.41
C GLU A 154 -2.58 13.03 21.81
N SER A 155 -3.68 12.99 22.55
CA SER A 155 -4.38 11.74 22.83
C SER A 155 -5.09 11.20 21.59
N ILE A 156 -5.23 9.88 21.51
CA ILE A 156 -5.93 9.20 20.40
C ILE A 156 -7.32 8.73 20.83
N PRO A 157 -8.27 8.61 19.89
CA PRO A 157 -9.55 7.95 20.16
C PRO A 157 -9.36 6.50 20.61
N PHE A 158 -10.18 6.05 21.56
CA PHE A 158 -10.30 4.62 21.86
C PHE A 158 -10.71 3.85 20.61
N GLY A 159 -10.15 2.64 20.47
CA GLY A 159 -10.37 1.79 19.29
C GLY A 159 -9.33 1.97 18.20
N TRP A 160 -8.35 2.87 18.34
CA TRP A 160 -7.20 2.95 17.44
C TRP A 160 -6.08 1.99 17.83
N ALA A 161 -5.84 1.81 19.13
CA ALA A 161 -4.76 0.98 19.65
C ALA A 161 -5.09 0.33 20.99
N LEU A 162 -4.29 -0.67 21.33
CA LEU A 162 -4.24 -1.42 22.58
C LEU A 162 -2.84 -1.27 23.18
N ASP A 163 -2.75 -1.29 24.51
CA ASP A 163 -1.48 -1.35 25.25
C ASP A 163 -0.81 -2.74 25.16
N ALA A 164 0.33 -2.90 25.84
CA ALA A 164 1.10 -4.16 25.86
C ALA A 164 0.33 -5.33 26.52
N GLU A 165 -0.64 -5.03 27.39
CA GLU A 165 -1.54 -6.01 27.99
C GLU A 165 -2.77 -6.31 27.13
N GLY A 166 -2.91 -5.66 25.98
CA GLY A 166 -4.04 -5.83 25.06
C GLY A 166 -5.30 -5.08 25.48
N LYS A 167 -5.20 -4.08 26.35
CA LYS A 167 -6.34 -3.24 26.78
C LYS A 167 -6.45 -1.99 25.91
N PRO A 168 -7.68 -1.52 25.60
CA PRO A 168 -7.87 -0.27 24.87
C PRO A 168 -7.18 0.92 25.55
N THR A 169 -6.44 1.69 24.77
CA THR A 169 -5.72 2.88 25.27
C THR A 169 -6.04 4.11 24.42
N ASN A 170 -5.97 5.29 25.05
CA ASN A 170 -6.01 6.59 24.39
C ASN A 170 -4.63 7.28 24.39
N ASP A 171 -3.60 6.59 24.90
CA ASP A 171 -2.21 7.03 24.88
C ASP A 171 -1.53 6.48 23.61
N PRO A 172 -1.07 7.35 22.69
CA PRO A 172 -0.46 6.90 21.45
C PRO A 172 0.90 6.20 21.65
N GLU A 173 1.65 6.50 22.71
CA GLU A 173 2.93 5.82 22.98
C GLU A 173 2.68 4.37 23.40
N GLN A 174 1.73 4.16 24.32
CA GLN A 174 1.28 2.81 24.67
C GLN A 174 0.79 2.07 23.43
N GLY A 175 0.02 2.75 22.56
CA GLY A 175 -0.47 2.18 21.32
C GLY A 175 0.60 1.75 20.32
N LEU A 176 1.71 2.50 20.20
CA LEU A 176 2.85 2.12 19.34
C LEU A 176 3.62 0.93 19.88
N THR A 177 3.70 0.78 21.21
CA THR A 177 4.39 -0.35 21.86
C THR A 177 3.52 -1.60 22.00
N GLY A 178 2.20 -1.43 21.97
CA GLY A 178 1.21 -2.51 22.04
C GLY A 178 0.77 -2.97 20.65
N SER A 179 -0.52 -2.83 20.36
CA SER A 179 -1.11 -3.27 19.09
C SER A 179 -2.07 -2.23 18.52
N MET A 180 -1.95 -1.95 17.23
CA MET A 180 -3.00 -1.25 16.49
C MET A 180 -4.24 -2.14 16.35
N VAL A 181 -5.42 -1.52 16.32
CA VAL A 181 -6.69 -2.24 16.17
C VAL A 181 -6.98 -2.48 14.68
N PRO A 182 -7.31 -3.72 14.27
CA PRO A 182 -7.73 -3.99 12.91
C PRO A 182 -9.11 -3.39 12.60
N ALA A 183 -9.28 -2.84 11.41
CA ALA A 183 -10.51 -2.19 10.97
C ALA A 183 -11.67 -3.20 10.97
N GLY A 184 -12.77 -2.86 11.66
CA GLY A 184 -13.89 -3.79 11.82
C GLY A 184 -13.53 -5.07 12.60
N GLY A 185 -12.50 -5.03 13.45
CA GLY A 185 -12.08 -6.11 14.33
C GLY A 185 -11.56 -7.33 13.56
N VAL A 186 -12.14 -8.50 13.83
CA VAL A 186 -11.70 -9.78 13.22
C VAL A 186 -11.68 -9.72 11.68
N LYS A 187 -12.55 -8.92 11.05
CA LYS A 187 -12.58 -8.78 9.59
C LYS A 187 -11.31 -8.13 9.05
N GLY A 188 -10.86 -7.02 9.64
CA GLY A 188 -9.61 -6.36 9.26
C GLY A 188 -8.41 -7.27 9.50
N PHE A 189 -8.40 -8.00 10.62
CA PHE A 189 -7.34 -8.98 10.90
C PHE A 189 -7.28 -10.10 9.84
N ASN A 190 -8.43 -10.65 9.44
CA ASN A 190 -8.50 -11.68 8.40
C ASN A 190 -8.01 -11.17 7.04
N ILE A 191 -8.28 -9.91 6.68
CA ILE A 191 -7.74 -9.30 5.47
C ILE A 191 -6.22 -9.13 5.59
N GLY A 192 -5.73 -8.66 6.74
CA GLY A 192 -4.29 -8.52 6.99
C GLY A 192 -3.54 -9.86 6.94
N LEU A 193 -4.17 -10.93 7.42
CA LEU A 193 -3.69 -12.31 7.27
C LEU A 193 -3.62 -12.76 5.81
N LEU A 194 -4.67 -12.47 5.02
CA LEU A 194 -4.66 -12.75 3.58
C LEU A 194 -3.50 -12.03 2.89
N VAL A 195 -3.28 -10.76 3.23
CA VAL A 195 -2.15 -9.98 2.70
C VAL A 195 -0.82 -10.59 3.11
N GLU A 196 -0.68 -11.06 4.35
CA GLU A 196 0.53 -11.74 4.79
C GLU A 196 0.80 -12.99 3.94
N VAL A 197 -0.22 -13.82 3.69
CA VAL A 197 -0.09 -15.01 2.82
C VAL A 197 0.30 -14.62 1.39
N LEU A 198 -0.36 -13.61 0.81
CA LEU A 198 -0.11 -13.16 -0.56
C LEU A 198 1.27 -12.52 -0.72
N CYS A 199 1.76 -11.82 0.30
CA CYS A 199 2.95 -10.98 0.22
C CYS A 199 4.20 -11.60 0.84
N SER A 200 4.08 -12.60 1.71
CA SER A 200 5.20 -13.39 2.23
C SER A 200 5.24 -14.78 1.61
N ALA A 201 4.32 -15.66 1.99
CA ALA A 201 4.33 -17.07 1.62
C ALA A 201 4.27 -17.29 0.10
N LEU A 202 3.43 -16.54 -0.61
CA LEU A 202 3.28 -16.68 -2.06
C LEU A 202 4.43 -16.02 -2.84
N THR A 203 4.95 -14.88 -2.39
CA THR A 203 6.04 -14.18 -3.10
C THR A 203 7.40 -14.84 -2.85
N GLY A 204 7.57 -15.46 -1.67
CA GLY A 204 8.85 -15.90 -1.12
C GLY A 204 9.58 -14.81 -0.32
N ALA A 205 8.94 -13.67 -0.04
CA ALA A 205 9.47 -12.62 0.83
C ALA A 205 9.36 -12.99 2.31
N LYS A 206 9.94 -12.16 3.18
CA LYS A 206 9.90 -12.39 4.62
C LYS A 206 8.49 -12.21 5.17
N LEU A 207 8.17 -13.04 6.16
CA LEU A 207 7.03 -12.83 7.05
C LEU A 207 7.23 -11.49 7.79
N GLY A 208 6.17 -10.75 8.09
CA GLY A 208 6.25 -9.46 8.77
C GLY A 208 7.16 -9.49 9.99
N THR A 209 7.05 -10.53 10.83
CA THR A 209 7.87 -10.72 12.05
C THR A 209 9.37 -10.91 11.80
N GLN A 210 9.79 -11.07 10.55
CA GLN A 210 11.18 -11.26 10.12
C GLN A 210 11.70 -10.07 9.30
N GLN A 211 10.84 -9.08 9.00
CA GLN A 211 11.20 -7.90 8.21
C GLN A 211 12.07 -6.93 9.01
N GLY A 212 12.89 -6.18 8.28
CA GLY A 212 13.68 -5.08 8.85
C GLY A 212 12.82 -3.88 9.25
N SER A 213 13.35 -3.06 10.16
CA SER A 213 12.67 -1.85 10.67
C SER A 213 12.62 -0.73 9.62
N PHE A 214 11.49 -0.03 9.52
CA PHE A 214 11.37 1.18 8.68
C PHE A 214 11.86 2.48 9.34
N ILE A 215 12.36 2.39 10.58
CA ILE A 215 12.76 3.55 11.39
C ILE A 215 14.26 3.49 11.72
N GLU A 216 14.84 2.31 11.78
CA GLU A 216 16.25 2.12 12.14
C GLU A 216 17.18 2.19 10.92
N GLU A 217 18.35 2.79 11.11
CA GLU A 217 19.39 2.99 10.09
C GLU A 217 20.50 1.92 10.18
N ASP A 218 20.12 0.68 10.50
CA ASP A 218 21.03 -0.44 10.79
C ASP A 218 21.68 -1.11 9.55
N GLY A 219 21.38 -0.61 8.35
CA GLY A 219 21.84 -1.16 7.08
C GLY A 219 21.23 -2.52 6.71
N GLN A 220 20.31 -3.07 7.52
CA GLN A 220 19.66 -4.36 7.21
C GLN A 220 18.48 -4.16 6.26
N PRO A 221 18.37 -4.93 5.16
CA PRO A 221 17.23 -4.85 4.26
C PRO A 221 15.89 -5.06 4.96
N ILE A 222 14.86 -4.39 4.46
CA ILE A 222 13.49 -4.57 4.95
C ILE A 222 12.94 -5.95 4.53
N ASP A 223 13.04 -6.28 3.25
CA ASP A 223 12.53 -7.50 2.61
C ASP A 223 11.00 -7.68 2.65
N ASN A 224 10.28 -6.63 2.28
CA ASN A 224 8.86 -6.71 1.99
C ASN A 224 8.58 -7.57 0.75
N GLY A 225 7.34 -8.03 0.62
CA GLY A 225 6.80 -8.50 -0.65
C GLY A 225 5.55 -7.75 -1.08
N GLN A 226 5.28 -7.80 -2.38
CA GLN A 226 4.08 -7.25 -2.98
C GLN A 226 3.43 -8.29 -3.88
N PHE A 227 2.11 -8.21 -3.98
CA PHE A 227 1.29 -9.00 -4.87
C PHE A 227 0.47 -8.09 -5.76
N PHE A 228 0.41 -8.39 -7.06
CA PHE A 228 -0.43 -7.70 -8.03
C PHE A 228 -1.18 -8.70 -8.91
N LEU A 229 -2.46 -8.41 -9.12
CA LEU A 229 -3.35 -9.14 -10.01
C LEU A 229 -3.96 -8.13 -10.99
N ALA A 230 -3.91 -8.46 -12.28
CA ALA A 230 -4.53 -7.69 -13.34
C ALA A 230 -5.46 -8.57 -14.15
N ILE A 231 -6.67 -8.09 -14.40
CA ILE A 231 -7.73 -8.80 -15.13
C ILE A 231 -8.17 -7.91 -16.30
N GLU A 232 -8.30 -8.48 -17.49
CA GLU A 232 -8.94 -7.83 -18.65
C GLU A 232 -10.46 -7.98 -18.52
N PRO A 233 -11.17 -6.92 -18.07
CA PRO A 233 -12.55 -7.06 -17.65
C PRO A 233 -13.51 -7.32 -18.81
N GLN A 234 -13.19 -6.87 -20.02
CA GLN A 234 -14.08 -7.03 -21.17
C GLN A 234 -14.17 -8.50 -21.62
N MET A 235 -13.04 -9.21 -21.54
CA MET A 235 -12.99 -10.65 -21.85
C MET A 235 -13.82 -11.49 -20.88
N GLN A 236 -13.91 -11.08 -19.61
CA GLN A 236 -14.65 -11.81 -18.58
C GLN A 236 -16.14 -11.46 -18.53
N SER A 237 -16.48 -10.19 -18.79
CA SER A 237 -17.86 -9.71 -18.75
C SER A 237 -18.66 -9.97 -20.03
N GLY A 238 -17.99 -10.30 -21.13
CA GLY A 238 -18.65 -10.39 -22.44
C GLY A 238 -19.06 -9.01 -22.99
N GLY A 239 -18.36 -7.94 -22.60
CA GLY A 239 -18.56 -6.59 -23.12
C GLY A 239 -19.48 -5.68 -22.30
N THR A 240 -20.02 -6.15 -21.17
CA THR A 240 -20.99 -5.39 -20.34
C THR A 240 -20.36 -4.65 -19.16
N PHE A 241 -19.04 -4.76 -18.99
CA PHE A 241 -18.34 -4.23 -17.82
C PHE A 241 -18.53 -2.72 -17.65
N ASP A 242 -18.30 -1.93 -18.70
CA ASP A 242 -18.33 -0.47 -18.61
C ASP A 242 -19.74 0.06 -18.28
N GLU A 243 -20.77 -0.57 -18.85
CA GLU A 243 -22.17 -0.25 -18.56
C GLU A 243 -22.51 -0.54 -17.09
N THR A 244 -22.15 -1.73 -16.60
CA THR A 244 -22.40 -2.14 -15.20
C THR A 244 -21.66 -1.24 -14.21
N ILE A 245 -20.40 -0.87 -14.51
CA ILE A 245 -19.63 0.06 -13.67
C ILE A 245 -20.25 1.46 -13.70
N SER A 246 -20.72 1.93 -14.85
CA SER A 246 -21.39 3.23 -14.96
C SER A 246 -22.67 3.28 -14.13
N GLU A 247 -23.50 2.23 -14.18
CA GLU A 247 -24.71 2.09 -13.34
C GLU A 247 -24.37 2.06 -11.85
N LEU A 248 -23.34 1.29 -11.45
CA LEU A 248 -22.89 1.22 -10.06
C LEU A 248 -22.40 2.59 -9.57
N VAL A 249 -21.60 3.28 -10.37
CA VAL A 249 -21.13 4.64 -10.07
C VAL A 249 -22.31 5.59 -9.89
N ALA A 250 -23.25 5.61 -10.83
CA ALA A 250 -24.45 6.45 -10.76
C ALA A 250 -25.28 6.16 -9.50
N SER A 251 -25.49 4.88 -9.17
CA SER A 251 -26.25 4.46 -7.99
C SER A 251 -25.69 5.01 -6.67
N ILE A 252 -24.38 5.31 -6.64
CA ILE A 252 -23.73 5.98 -5.52
C ILE A 252 -23.89 7.49 -5.71
N THR A 253 -23.34 8.05 -6.78
CA THR A 253 -23.14 9.50 -6.93
C THR A 253 -24.41 10.32 -7.14
N GLU A 254 -25.53 9.70 -7.53
CA GLU A 254 -26.83 10.38 -7.64
C GLU A 254 -27.48 10.66 -6.28
N GLN A 255 -26.94 10.10 -5.19
CA GLN A 255 -27.40 10.39 -3.83
C GLN A 255 -26.65 11.59 -3.23
N ASP A 256 -27.39 12.56 -2.69
CA ASP A 256 -26.84 13.78 -2.10
C ASP A 256 -25.78 13.49 -1.02
N GLY A 257 -24.62 14.14 -1.14
CA GLY A 257 -23.53 14.08 -0.17
C GLY A 257 -22.66 12.81 -0.22
N THR A 258 -22.94 11.88 -1.13
CA THR A 258 -22.12 10.68 -1.32
C THR A 258 -20.90 10.95 -2.19
N ARG A 259 -19.93 10.02 -2.17
CA ARG A 259 -18.73 10.08 -3.01
C ARG A 259 -18.17 8.70 -3.28
N LEU A 260 -17.51 8.53 -4.42
CA LEU A 260 -16.74 7.34 -4.71
C LEU A 260 -15.42 7.31 -3.91
N PRO A 261 -14.90 6.12 -3.63
CA PRO A 261 -13.54 5.96 -3.14
C PRO A 261 -12.53 6.70 -4.04
N ASN A 262 -11.55 7.36 -3.40
CA ASN A 262 -10.51 8.17 -4.03
C ASN A 262 -10.92 9.53 -4.64
N ALA A 263 -12.21 9.90 -4.69
CA ALA A 263 -12.66 11.20 -5.22
C ALA A 263 -11.95 12.40 -4.56
N ARG A 264 -11.86 12.42 -3.22
CA ARG A 264 -11.12 13.45 -2.46
C ARG A 264 -9.64 13.56 -2.88
N ARG A 265 -8.97 12.45 -3.20
CA ARG A 265 -7.57 12.48 -3.64
C ARG A 265 -7.44 13.04 -5.06
N GLN A 266 -8.39 12.73 -5.94
CA GLN A 266 -8.44 13.29 -7.30
C GLN A 266 -8.68 14.81 -7.29
N GLU A 267 -9.64 15.28 -6.50
CA GLU A 267 -9.89 16.72 -6.30
C GLU A 267 -8.65 17.45 -5.78
N ASN A 268 -8.02 16.90 -4.73
CA ASN A 268 -6.78 17.46 -4.20
C ASN A 268 -5.65 17.47 -5.24
N ARG A 269 -5.51 16.44 -6.07
CA ARG A 269 -4.52 16.42 -7.16
C ARG A 269 -4.78 17.53 -8.16
N GLN A 270 -6.03 17.71 -8.61
CA GLN A 270 -6.37 18.76 -9.59
C GLN A 270 -6.12 20.16 -9.02
N ARG A 271 -6.45 20.37 -7.74
CA ARG A 271 -6.18 21.62 -7.03
C ARG A 271 -4.68 21.90 -6.89
N LEU A 272 -3.91 20.93 -6.36
CA LEU A 272 -2.47 21.06 -6.12
C LEU A 272 -1.62 21.06 -7.41
N MET A 273 -2.19 20.72 -8.57
CA MET A 273 -1.55 20.95 -9.87
C MET A 273 -1.58 22.42 -10.29
N ARG A 274 -2.49 23.22 -9.72
CA ARG A 274 -2.65 24.65 -10.00
C ARG A 274 -2.12 25.53 -8.87
N GLU A 275 -2.04 24.99 -7.67
CA GLU A 275 -1.55 25.62 -6.45
C GLU A 275 -0.15 25.10 -6.10
N GLU A 276 0.49 25.71 -5.09
CA GLU A 276 1.72 25.18 -4.52
C GLU A 276 1.44 23.95 -3.64
N ILE A 277 2.42 23.04 -3.57
CA ILE A 277 2.33 21.86 -2.71
C ILE A 277 2.84 22.23 -1.30
N PRO A 278 1.99 22.23 -0.26
CA PRO A 278 2.41 22.63 1.07
C PRO A 278 3.33 21.58 1.70
N ILE A 279 4.41 22.04 2.33
CA ILE A 279 5.33 21.25 3.13
C ILE A 279 5.60 21.94 4.46
N GLU A 280 5.66 21.17 5.55
CA GLU A 280 6.03 21.69 6.87
C GLU A 280 7.47 22.18 6.84
N LYS A 281 7.74 23.38 7.39
CA LYS A 281 9.04 24.05 7.27
C LYS A 281 10.18 23.20 7.84
N GLU A 282 9.98 22.58 9.00
CA GLU A 282 10.99 21.73 9.64
C GLU A 282 11.33 20.51 8.77
N LEU A 283 10.31 19.83 8.24
CA LEU A 283 10.50 18.72 7.30
C LEU A 283 11.24 19.18 6.04
N PHE A 284 10.92 20.35 5.49
CA PHE A 284 11.61 20.90 4.32
C PHE A 284 13.10 21.14 4.59
N GLU A 285 13.46 21.73 5.74
CA GLU A 285 14.87 21.93 6.10
C GLU A 285 15.61 20.59 6.33
N THR A 286 14.96 19.61 6.98
CA THR A 286 15.51 18.25 7.10
C THR A 286 15.80 17.64 5.73
N LEU A 287 14.86 17.74 4.79
CA LEU A 287 15.02 17.20 3.44
C LEU A 287 16.11 17.92 2.65
N ARG A 288 16.27 19.24 2.84
CA ARG A 288 17.35 20.01 2.20
C ARG A 288 18.74 19.58 2.66
N ALA A 289 18.89 19.03 3.86
CA ALA A 289 20.18 18.54 4.34
C ALA A 289 20.68 17.29 3.59
N PHE A 290 19.80 16.59 2.85
CA PHE A 290 20.15 15.45 2.01
C PHE A 290 20.48 15.81 0.54
N ALA A 291 20.20 17.05 0.12
CA ALA A 291 20.36 17.52 -1.26
C ALA A 291 21.77 18.04 -1.54
#